data_AF-A0A3B9ASD0-F1
#
_entry.id   AF-A0A3B9ASD0-F1
#
_cell.length_a   1.000
_cell.length_b   1.000
_cell.length_c   1.000
_cell.angle_alpha   90.00
_cell.angle_beta   90.00
_cell.angle_gamma   90.00
#
_symmetry.space_group_name_H-M   'P 1'
#
loop_
_entity.id
_entity.type
_entity.pdbx_description
1 polymer ?
#
loop_
_entity_poly.entity_id
_entity_poly.type
_entity_poly.pdbx_seq_one_letter_code
_entity_poly.pdbx_strand_id
1 'polypeptide(L)'
;MKHSVALIALFSLISLNVKAQKTTIWKGGTPGKPNEWYCPTNWKEGRQPDEFSHVIIPDVSTSTFSYPRIANATIVVASVQCMPGAKLELGKNARLVELDNPGSKPRESQMELAVSREKSDSVVLRLYQSKEK
;
A
#
# COMPACT_ATOMS: atom_id res chain seq x y z
N MET A 1 -39.31 29.27 25.88
CA MET A 1 -39.07 28.33 24.77
C MET A 1 -38.25 28.95 23.61
N LYS A 2 -37.32 29.89 23.87
CA LYS A 2 -36.49 30.52 22.81
C LYS A 2 -35.00 30.15 22.90
N HIS A 3 -34.53 29.72 24.07
CA HIS A 3 -33.16 29.25 24.27
C HIS A 3 -32.93 27.80 23.80
N SER A 4 -33.99 27.01 23.60
CA SER A 4 -33.89 25.61 23.15
C SER A 4 -33.58 25.47 21.65
N VAL A 5 -33.85 26.50 20.85
CA VAL A 5 -33.57 26.48 19.39
C VAL A 5 -32.09 26.76 19.11
N ALA A 6 -31.43 27.57 19.94
CA ALA A 6 -30.01 27.88 19.79
C ALA A 6 -29.09 26.67 20.03
N LEU A 7 -29.52 25.71 20.85
CA LEU A 7 -28.75 24.50 21.19
C LEU A 7 -28.76 23.43 20.08
N ILE A 8 -29.79 23.41 19.23
CA ILE A 8 -29.89 22.44 18.13
C ILE A 8 -29.08 22.91 16.92
N ALA A 9 -28.99 24.22 16.67
CA ALA A 9 -28.17 24.78 15.59
C ALA A 9 -26.65 24.62 15.81
N LEU A 10 -26.21 24.47 17.06
CA LEU A 10 -24.79 24.29 17.39
C LEU A 10 -24.28 22.86 17.11
N PHE A 11 -25.18 21.88 16.98
CA PHE A 11 -24.81 20.48 16.73
C PHE A 11 -24.56 20.15 15.25
N SER A 12 -24.90 21.06 14.32
CA SER A 12 -24.74 20.84 12.88
C SER A 12 -23.36 21.22 12.32
N LEU A 13 -22.45 21.74 13.14
CA LEU A 13 -21.12 22.20 12.70
C LEU A 13 -20.03 21.14 12.74
N ILE A 14 -20.34 19.91 13.18
CA ILE A 14 -19.34 18.83 13.31
C ILE A 14 -19.56 17.80 12.20
N SER A 15 -19.45 18.24 10.94
CA SER A 15 -19.02 17.34 9.87
C SER A 15 -17.50 17.34 9.83
N LEU A 16 -16.90 16.79 10.89
CA LEU A 16 -15.47 16.46 10.86
C LEU A 16 -15.30 15.39 9.78
N ASN A 17 -14.56 15.74 8.73
CA ASN A 17 -14.10 14.79 7.73
C ASN A 17 -13.14 13.79 8.41
N VAL A 18 -13.70 12.77 9.06
CA VAL A 18 -12.93 11.64 9.55
C VAL A 18 -12.46 10.88 8.30
N LYS A 19 -11.24 11.20 7.84
CA LYS A 19 -10.52 10.34 6.89
C LYS A 19 -10.11 9.10 7.67
N ALA A 20 -11.03 8.15 7.78
CA ALA A 20 -10.70 6.83 8.30
C ALA A 20 -9.65 6.23 7.36
N GLN A 21 -8.43 6.03 7.86
CA GLN A 21 -7.42 5.24 7.17
C GLN A 21 -8.03 3.88 6.78
N LYS A 22 -7.79 3.44 5.55
CA LYS A 22 -8.44 2.23 5.01
C LYS A 22 -7.41 1.17 4.70
N THR A 23 -7.60 -0.02 5.24
CA THR A 23 -6.77 -1.16 4.84
C THR A 23 -7.21 -1.64 3.46
N THR A 24 -6.24 -1.83 2.56
CA THR A 24 -6.47 -2.41 1.22
C THR A 24 -5.52 -3.58 1.02
N ILE A 25 -6.05 -4.75 0.64
CA ILE A 25 -5.32 -6.02 0.62
C ILE A 25 -5.22 -6.53 -0.82
N TRP A 26 -4.00 -6.79 -1.28
CA TRP A 26 -3.79 -7.47 -2.54
C TRP A 26 -4.29 -8.92 -2.45
N LYS A 27 -5.20 -9.34 -3.32
CA LYS A 27 -5.74 -10.71 -3.31
C LYS A 27 -5.16 -11.60 -4.42
N GLY A 28 -4.36 -11.03 -5.32
CA GLY A 28 -3.84 -11.72 -6.49
C GLY A 28 -4.48 -11.25 -7.79
N GLY A 29 -4.01 -11.85 -8.88
CA GLY A 29 -4.26 -11.37 -10.23
C GLY A 29 -5.59 -11.77 -10.85
N THR A 30 -6.19 -10.83 -11.57
CA THR A 30 -7.32 -11.04 -12.48
C THR A 30 -6.79 -11.57 -13.81
N PRO A 31 -7.44 -12.56 -14.45
CA PRO A 31 -7.07 -13.02 -15.78
C PRO A 31 -6.89 -11.85 -16.77
N GLY A 32 -5.78 -11.85 -17.50
CA GLY A 32 -5.39 -10.77 -18.43
C GLY A 32 -4.67 -9.57 -17.79
N LYS A 33 -4.80 -9.37 -16.46
CA LYS A 33 -4.16 -8.28 -15.71
C LYS A 33 -3.60 -8.75 -14.35
N PRO A 34 -2.82 -9.84 -14.30
CA PRO A 34 -2.55 -10.53 -13.04
C PRO A 34 -1.71 -9.73 -12.03
N ASN A 35 -0.85 -8.85 -12.51
CA ASN A 35 0.08 -8.12 -11.65
C ASN A 35 -0.23 -6.60 -11.64
N GLU A 36 -1.30 -6.16 -12.30
CA GLU A 36 -1.56 -4.73 -12.51
C GLU A 36 -2.04 -4.07 -11.20
N TRP A 37 -1.22 -3.20 -10.62
CA TRP A 37 -1.57 -2.45 -9.40
C TRP A 37 -2.88 -1.68 -9.52
N TYR A 38 -3.11 -1.06 -10.68
CA TYR A 38 -4.28 -0.22 -10.95
C TYR A 38 -5.56 -1.00 -11.26
N CYS A 39 -5.51 -2.34 -11.27
CA CYS A 39 -6.68 -3.15 -11.54
C CYS A 39 -7.50 -3.35 -10.26
N PRO A 40 -8.71 -2.74 -10.12
CA PRO A 40 -9.49 -2.80 -8.88
C PRO A 40 -9.86 -4.23 -8.48
N THR A 41 -10.01 -5.12 -9.46
CA THR A 41 -10.34 -6.52 -9.25
C THR A 41 -9.18 -7.35 -8.71
N ASN A 42 -7.96 -6.81 -8.62
CA ASN A 42 -6.82 -7.46 -7.93
C ASN A 42 -6.77 -7.15 -6.43
N TRP A 43 -7.63 -6.24 -5.97
CA TRP A 43 -7.75 -5.85 -4.57
C TRP A 43 -8.97 -6.50 -3.93
N LYS A 44 -8.86 -6.89 -2.67
CA LYS A 44 -9.95 -7.51 -1.91
C LYS A 44 -11.14 -6.55 -1.78
N GLU A 45 -10.86 -5.26 -1.61
CA GLU A 45 -11.84 -4.20 -1.42
C GLU A 45 -12.48 -3.74 -2.74
N GLY A 46 -12.07 -4.32 -3.89
CA GLY A 46 -12.61 -3.97 -5.20
C GLY A 46 -12.26 -2.56 -5.68
N ARG A 47 -11.26 -1.92 -5.05
CA ARG A 47 -10.76 -0.58 -5.37
C ARG A 47 -9.26 -0.50 -5.16
N GLN A 48 -8.62 0.37 -5.94
CA GLN A 48 -7.20 0.64 -5.80
C GLN A 48 -6.89 1.42 -4.50
N PRO A 49 -5.73 1.22 -3.88
CA PRO A 49 -5.25 2.05 -2.79
C PRO A 49 -5.10 3.52 -3.21
N ASP A 50 -5.34 4.40 -2.24
CA ASP A 50 -5.15 5.85 -2.32
C ASP A 50 -4.21 6.34 -1.20
N GLU A 51 -4.00 7.65 -1.09
CA GLU A 51 -3.09 8.24 -0.11
C GLU A 51 -3.51 8.00 1.36
N PHE A 52 -4.75 7.56 1.61
CA PHE A 52 -5.25 7.21 2.93
C PHE A 52 -5.25 5.71 3.19
N SER A 53 -4.64 4.92 2.29
CA SER A 53 -4.71 3.47 2.32
C SER A 53 -3.48 2.84 2.98
N HIS A 54 -3.70 1.94 3.93
CA HIS A 54 -2.69 0.99 4.42
C HIS A 54 -2.73 -0.25 3.52
N VAL A 55 -1.67 -0.44 2.74
CA VAL A 55 -1.60 -1.54 1.78
C VAL A 55 -0.99 -2.76 2.44
N ILE A 56 -1.65 -3.91 2.32
CA ILE A 56 -1.11 -5.20 2.74
C ILE A 56 -0.91 -6.07 1.49
N ILE A 57 0.30 -6.58 1.34
CA ILE A 57 0.66 -7.52 0.27
C ILE A 57 0.96 -8.88 0.93
N PRO A 58 0.04 -9.85 0.84
CA PRO A 58 0.25 -11.17 1.40
C PRO A 58 1.18 -12.01 0.53
N ASP A 59 1.68 -13.10 1.09
CA ASP A 59 2.32 -14.13 0.29
C ASP A 59 1.27 -14.87 -0.55
N VAL A 60 1.38 -14.75 -1.87
CA VAL A 60 0.52 -15.44 -2.85
C VAL A 60 1.25 -16.57 -3.57
N SER A 61 2.39 -17.01 -3.05
CA SER A 61 3.23 -18.09 -3.62
C SER A 61 2.56 -19.46 -3.66
N THR A 62 1.42 -19.63 -3.01
CA THR A 62 0.65 -20.90 -2.98
C THR A 62 -0.74 -20.77 -3.58
N SER A 63 -1.13 -19.58 -4.05
CA SER A 63 -2.45 -19.30 -4.59
C SER A 63 -2.38 -18.83 -6.03
N THR A 64 -2.26 -17.52 -6.24
CA THR A 64 -2.32 -16.91 -7.58
C THR A 64 -0.95 -16.74 -8.23
N PHE A 65 0.13 -16.87 -7.45
CA PHE A 65 1.52 -16.61 -7.89
C PHE A 65 1.73 -15.22 -8.51
N SER A 66 0.77 -14.31 -8.33
CA SER A 66 0.69 -13.03 -9.04
C SER A 66 0.83 -11.89 -8.04
N TYR A 67 2.05 -11.39 -7.91
CA TYR A 67 2.37 -10.26 -7.05
C TYR A 67 2.09 -8.92 -7.76
N PRO A 68 1.81 -7.85 -7.00
CA PRO A 68 1.57 -6.53 -7.57
C PRO A 68 2.82 -5.97 -8.25
N ARG A 69 2.59 -5.27 -9.37
CA ARG A 69 3.59 -4.54 -10.14
C ARG A 69 3.10 -3.13 -10.47
N ILE A 70 3.92 -2.13 -10.14
CA ILE A 70 3.74 -0.74 -10.55
C ILE A 70 4.64 -0.50 -11.74
N ALA A 71 4.08 -0.38 -12.95
CA ALA A 71 4.88 -0.37 -14.18
C ALA A 71 5.59 0.98 -14.44
N ASN A 72 4.84 2.09 -14.37
CA ASN A 72 5.34 3.42 -14.71
C ASN A 72 4.44 4.49 -14.08
N ALA A 73 4.51 4.65 -12.77
CA ALA A 73 3.77 5.68 -12.07
C ALA A 73 4.31 5.94 -10.66
N THR A 74 3.97 7.10 -10.11
CA THR A 74 4.14 7.41 -8.69
C THR A 74 2.86 7.07 -7.94
N ILE A 75 2.96 6.15 -6.99
CA ILE A 75 1.89 5.82 -6.06
C ILE A 75 2.17 6.48 -4.71
N VAL A 76 1.15 7.10 -4.13
CA VAL A 76 1.17 7.65 -2.78
C VAL A 76 0.15 6.88 -1.95
N VAL A 77 0.57 6.38 -0.79
CA VAL A 77 -0.23 5.59 0.15
C VAL A 77 0.13 5.96 1.58
N ALA A 78 -0.72 5.60 2.53
CA ALA A 78 -0.42 5.81 3.94
C ALA A 78 0.79 4.96 4.36
N SER A 79 0.73 3.65 4.10
CA SER A 79 1.86 2.73 4.30
C SER A 79 1.73 1.48 3.43
N VAL A 80 2.83 0.75 3.25
CA VAL A 80 2.85 -0.57 2.60
C VAL A 80 3.50 -1.60 3.50
N GLN A 81 2.78 -2.71 3.72
CA GLN A 81 3.26 -3.86 4.47
C GLN A 81 3.32 -5.09 3.56
N CYS A 82 4.53 -5.52 3.22
CA CYS A 82 4.76 -6.82 2.58
C CYS A 82 4.90 -7.90 3.65
N MET A 83 4.04 -8.92 3.62
CA MET A 83 4.17 -10.10 4.48
C MET A 83 5.41 -10.93 4.11
N PRO A 84 5.94 -11.76 5.02
CA PRO A 84 7.05 -12.66 4.70
C PRO A 84 6.75 -13.52 3.46
N GLY A 85 7.66 -13.53 2.49
CA GLY A 85 7.49 -14.23 1.21
C GLY A 85 6.77 -13.41 0.12
N ALA A 86 6.12 -12.31 0.49
CA ALA A 86 5.47 -11.42 -0.46
C ALA A 86 6.48 -10.57 -1.26
N LYS A 87 6.04 -10.09 -2.43
CA LYS A 87 6.82 -9.24 -3.33
C LYS A 87 5.98 -8.07 -3.84
N LEU A 88 6.64 -6.94 -4.06
CA LEU A 88 6.11 -5.79 -4.80
C LEU A 88 7.14 -5.40 -5.86
N GLU A 89 6.73 -5.39 -7.12
CA GLU A 89 7.60 -5.05 -8.24
C GLU A 89 7.42 -3.58 -8.65
N LEU A 90 8.54 -2.87 -8.75
CA LEU A 90 8.56 -1.51 -9.29
C LEU A 90 9.26 -1.53 -10.66
N GLY A 91 8.57 -1.02 -11.67
CA GLY A 91 9.15 -0.77 -12.97
C GLY A 91 10.14 0.39 -12.93
N LYS A 92 10.96 0.51 -13.98
CA LYS A 92 12.08 1.47 -14.08
C LYS A 92 11.73 2.92 -13.71
N ASN A 93 10.51 3.33 -14.03
CA ASN A 93 10.02 4.70 -13.83
C ASN A 93 8.96 4.78 -12.72
N ALA A 94 8.73 3.70 -11.99
CA ALA A 94 7.75 3.66 -10.92
C ALA A 94 8.35 4.19 -9.61
N ARG A 95 7.50 4.79 -8.78
CA ARG A 95 7.84 5.28 -7.45
C ARG A 95 6.72 4.94 -6.47
N LEU A 96 7.09 4.58 -5.25
CA LEU A 96 6.16 4.38 -4.14
C LEU A 96 6.54 5.36 -3.03
N VAL A 97 5.55 6.10 -2.52
CA VAL A 97 5.70 7.08 -1.44
C VAL A 97 4.74 6.70 -0.31
N GLU A 98 5.28 6.47 0.87
CA GLU A 98 4.52 6.20 2.10
C GLU A 98 4.46 7.46 2.97
N LEU A 99 3.26 7.83 3.43
CA LEU A 99 3.02 9.07 4.19
C LEU A 99 3.18 8.87 5.72
N ASP A 100 2.77 7.73 6.26
CA ASP A 100 2.74 7.43 7.70
C ASP A 100 4.05 6.79 8.18
N ASN A 101 5.18 7.21 7.61
CA ASN A 101 6.51 6.82 8.10
C ASN A 101 7.15 7.97 8.91
N PRO A 102 6.75 8.19 10.19
CA PRO A 102 7.33 9.23 11.05
C PRO A 102 8.79 8.94 11.46
N GLY A 103 9.46 7.98 10.83
CA GLY A 103 10.79 7.50 11.19
C GLY A 103 11.76 7.28 10.02
N SER A 104 11.41 7.61 8.77
CA SER A 104 12.38 7.55 7.67
C SER A 104 13.35 8.73 7.72
N LYS A 105 14.26 8.73 8.70
CA LYS A 105 15.65 9.06 8.36
C LYS A 105 16.06 8.08 7.25
N PRO A 106 16.81 8.49 6.22
CA PRO A 106 17.43 7.54 5.32
C PRO A 106 18.16 6.50 6.18
N ARG A 107 17.64 5.28 6.28
CA ARG A 107 18.31 4.19 7.00
C ARG A 107 19.44 3.74 6.09
N GLU A 108 20.55 4.46 6.15
CA GLU A 108 21.85 4.06 5.62
C GLU A 108 22.45 2.89 6.43
N SER A 109 21.78 2.45 7.49
CA SER A 109 22.09 1.24 8.24
C SER A 109 20.96 0.22 8.04
N GLN A 110 21.29 -0.82 7.28
CA GLN A 110 20.52 -2.03 6.94
C GLN A 110 19.71 -2.05 5.63
N MET A 111 20.11 -1.26 4.63
CA MET A 111 19.93 -1.64 3.23
C MET A 111 21.15 -2.47 2.78
N GLU A 112 21.23 -3.75 3.15
CA GLU A 112 21.94 -4.67 2.27
C GLU A 112 21.04 -4.88 1.05
N LEU A 113 21.19 -3.96 0.11
CA LEU A 113 20.71 -4.05 -1.27
C LEU A 113 21.34 -5.30 -1.89
N ALA A 114 20.71 -6.46 -1.65
CA ALA A 114 20.82 -7.56 -2.58
C ALA A 114 20.00 -7.19 -3.82
N VAL A 115 20.52 -6.25 -4.62
CA VAL A 115 20.20 -6.12 -6.04
C VAL A 115 20.74 -7.40 -6.67
N SER A 116 20.00 -8.51 -6.56
CA SER A 116 20.23 -9.61 -7.48
C SER A 116 19.73 -9.12 -8.83
N ARG A 117 20.66 -8.63 -9.64
CA ARG A 117 20.49 -8.44 -11.07
C ARG A 117 20.30 -9.83 -11.69
N GLU A 118 19.14 -10.44 -11.49
CA GLU A 118 18.71 -11.58 -12.29
C GLU A 118 18.36 -11.03 -13.66
N LYS A 119 19.40 -10.86 -14.50
CA LYS A 119 19.46 -10.82 -15.98
C LYS A 119 18.22 -10.38 -16.81
N SER A 120 17.29 -9.61 -16.24
CA SER A 120 16.00 -9.24 -16.83
C SER A 120 15.40 -8.05 -16.07
N ASP A 121 15.95 -6.85 -16.29
CA ASP A 121 15.34 -5.50 -16.22
C ASP A 121 14.31 -5.12 -15.11
N SER A 122 14.23 -5.85 -14.00
CA SER A 122 13.30 -5.57 -12.89
C SER A 122 14.01 -5.47 -11.55
N VAL A 123 13.64 -4.48 -10.74
CA VAL A 123 14.12 -4.31 -9.36
C VAL A 123 13.07 -4.92 -8.42
N VAL A 124 13.43 -6.02 -7.74
CA VAL A 124 12.57 -6.69 -6.76
C VAL A 124 12.94 -6.20 -5.36
N LEU A 125 12.01 -5.53 -4.68
CA LEU A 125 12.17 -5.20 -3.27
C LEU A 125 11.80 -6.43 -2.43
N ARG A 126 12.81 -7.10 -1.84
CA ARG A 126 12.59 -8.15 -0.82
C ARG A 126 12.84 -7.53 0.56
N LEU A 127 11.78 -7.36 1.36
CA LEU A 127 11.92 -6.98 2.77
C LEU A 127 12.07 -8.25 3.60
N TYR A 128 13.26 -8.47 4.17
CA TYR A 128 13.47 -9.49 5.20
C TYR A 128 13.15 -8.86 6.56
N GLN A 129 12.16 -9.40 7.27
CA GLN A 129 12.02 -9.12 8.70
C GLN A 129 13.00 -10.03 9.46
N SER A 130 13.94 -9.40 10.16
CA SER A 130 14.80 -10.06 11.13
C SER A 130 13.92 -10.63 12.26
N LYS A 131 14.03 -11.94 12.51
CA LYS A 131 13.49 -12.54 13.74
C LYS A 131 14.36 -12.07 14.90
N GLU A 132 13.87 -11.15 15.70
CA GLU A 132 14.45 -10.91 17.02
C GLU A 132 14.15 -12.13 17.91
N LYS A 133 15.23 -12.64 18.52
CA LYS A 133 15.23 -13.70 19.54
C LYS A 133 14.96 -13.11 20.91
#